data_AF-X6MDJ6-F1
#
_entry.id   AF-X6MDJ6-F1
#
_cell.length_a   1.000
_cell.length_b   1.000
_cell.length_c   1.000
_cell.angle_alpha   90.00
_cell.angle_beta   90.00
_cell.angle_gamma   90.00
#
_symmetry.space_group_name_H-M   'P 1'
#
loop_
_entity.id
_entity.type
_entity.pdbx_description
1 polymer ?
#
loop_
_entity_poly.entity_id
_entity_poly.type
_entity_poly.pdbx_seq_one_letter_code
_entity_poly.pdbx_strand_id
1 'polypeptide(L)'
;MKLEEEQLDNVFQCLINGLFDEKEEEYNRKNCAQLLGKLSMKWNKQQLNTAFNSLSITLNKGYYWTYKEALETITMKFSGKQFVNVFNYLISVFNDKYANLLEEISQRLDEKQINIALNYFMNKLNDRYKRHNICIKCTQILKIISNKCNEQQLNEAFNFSMDIFTDKNNNAEVRGGYAELIGTIAVNLSGRHFDDAFKCLINGLKDSVRVFGNYV
;
A
#
# COMPACT_ATOMS: atom_id res chain seq x y z
N MET A 1 -5.95 12.85 -32.47
CA MET A 1 -7.37 12.54 -32.69
C MET A 1 -8.17 13.13 -31.54
N LYS A 2 -9.14 14.00 -31.81
CA LYS A 2 -10.04 14.58 -30.79
C LYS A 2 -11.37 13.87 -30.95
N LEU A 3 -11.65 12.88 -30.08
CA LEU A 3 -12.92 12.16 -30.08
C LEU A 3 -14.01 13.07 -29.49
N GLU A 4 -15.21 12.99 -30.04
CA GLU A 4 -16.40 13.60 -29.44
C GLU A 4 -16.82 12.84 -28.17
N GLU A 5 -17.60 13.45 -27.29
CA GLU A 5 -17.99 12.88 -25.99
C GLU A 5 -18.72 11.53 -26.14
N GLU A 6 -19.65 11.44 -27.09
CA GLU A 6 -20.38 10.21 -27.40
C GLU A 6 -19.46 9.10 -27.94
N GLN A 7 -18.47 9.46 -28.76
CA GLN A 7 -17.48 8.49 -29.26
C GLN A 7 -16.59 7.97 -28.13
N LEU A 8 -16.23 8.84 -27.18
CA LEU A 8 -15.43 8.48 -26.02
C LEU A 8 -16.19 7.52 -25.09
N ASP A 9 -17.49 7.74 -24.90
CA ASP A 9 -18.36 6.85 -24.13
C ASP A 9 -18.48 5.47 -24.79
N ASN A 10 -18.67 5.42 -26.11
CA ASN A 10 -18.71 4.16 -26.86
C ASN A 10 -17.39 3.37 -26.74
N VAL A 11 -16.25 4.07 -26.87
CA VAL A 11 -14.92 3.46 -26.66
C VAL A 11 -14.80 2.95 -25.23
N PHE A 12 -15.18 3.74 -24.23
CA PHE A 12 -15.12 3.34 -22.84
C PHE A 12 -15.94 2.07 -22.57
N GLN A 13 -17.19 2.01 -23.03
CA GLN A 13 -18.05 0.83 -22.87
C GLN A 13 -17.48 -0.40 -23.57
N CYS A 14 -16.93 -0.24 -24.78
CA CYS A 14 -16.26 -1.32 -25.49
C CYS A 14 -15.10 -1.89 -24.66
N LEU A 15 -14.26 -1.03 -24.08
CA LEU A 15 -13.13 -1.45 -23.23
C LEU A 15 -13.60 -2.14 -21.95
N ILE A 16 -14.66 -1.66 -21.30
CA ILE A 16 -15.22 -2.27 -20.09
C ILE A 16 -15.79 -3.66 -20.41
N ASN A 17 -16.58 -3.79 -21.46
CA ASN A 17 -17.14 -5.07 -21.88
C ASN A 17 -16.02 -6.06 -22.24
N GLY A 18 -15.00 -5.58 -22.95
CA GLY A 18 -13.82 -6.36 -23.30
C GLY A 18 -12.99 -6.85 -22.11
N LEU A 19 -13.09 -6.25 -20.91
CA LEU A 19 -12.44 -6.80 -19.71
C LEU A 19 -13.10 -8.10 -19.21
N PHE A 20 -14.41 -8.24 -19.43
CA PHE A 20 -15.22 -9.32 -18.87
C PHE A 20 -15.63 -10.38 -19.88
N ASP A 21 -15.31 -10.21 -21.16
CA ASP A 21 -15.63 -11.21 -22.17
C ASP A 21 -14.80 -12.48 -21.95
N GLU A 22 -15.44 -13.53 -21.46
CA GLU A 22 -14.81 -14.82 -21.18
C GLU A 22 -14.50 -15.62 -22.44
N LYS A 23 -15.14 -15.29 -23.57
CA LYS A 23 -14.84 -15.88 -24.88
C LYS A 23 -13.62 -15.24 -25.53
N GLU A 24 -13.24 -14.06 -25.04
CA GLU A 24 -12.14 -13.27 -25.56
C GLU A 24 -10.79 -13.80 -25.04
N GLU A 25 -9.77 -13.78 -25.92
CA GLU A 25 -8.42 -14.17 -25.53
C GLU A 25 -7.91 -13.30 -24.38
N GLU A 26 -7.15 -13.90 -23.45
CA GLU A 26 -6.53 -13.18 -22.33
C GLU A 26 -5.72 -11.96 -22.81
N TYR A 27 -5.08 -12.07 -23.98
CA TYR A 27 -4.34 -10.98 -24.62
C TYR A 27 -5.23 -9.75 -24.88
N ASN A 28 -6.43 -9.94 -25.39
CA ASN A 28 -7.34 -8.86 -25.74
C ASN A 28 -7.94 -8.21 -24.47
N ARG A 29 -8.19 -8.99 -23.41
CA ARG A 29 -8.58 -8.44 -22.09
C ARG A 29 -7.48 -7.57 -21.48
N LYS A 30 -6.21 -8.01 -21.59
CA LYS A 30 -5.04 -7.20 -21.19
C LYS A 30 -4.94 -5.90 -21.99
N ASN A 31 -5.15 -5.95 -23.30
CA ASN A 31 -5.17 -4.75 -24.14
C ASN A 31 -6.26 -3.77 -23.71
N CYS A 32 -7.45 -4.25 -23.37
CA CYS A 32 -8.53 -3.41 -22.84
C CYS A 32 -8.10 -2.67 -21.57
N ALA A 33 -7.48 -3.38 -20.62
CA ALA A 33 -6.97 -2.75 -19.41
C ALA A 33 -5.86 -1.72 -19.68
N GLN A 34 -4.91 -2.02 -20.56
CA GLN A 34 -3.86 -1.06 -20.92
C GLN A 34 -4.46 0.22 -21.51
N LEU A 35 -5.45 0.08 -22.40
CA LEU A 35 -6.12 1.22 -23.01
C LEU A 35 -6.92 2.03 -21.98
N LEU A 36 -7.60 1.38 -21.03
CA LEU A 36 -8.27 2.06 -19.92
C LEU A 36 -7.30 2.90 -19.09
N GLY A 37 -6.11 2.37 -18.79
CA GLY A 37 -5.05 3.10 -18.09
C GLY A 37 -4.52 4.29 -18.91
N LYS A 38 -4.11 4.03 -20.17
CA LYS A 38 -3.54 5.06 -21.07
C LYS A 38 -4.49 6.21 -21.34
N LEU A 39 -5.78 5.93 -21.47
CA LEU A 39 -6.82 6.92 -21.75
C LEU A 39 -7.43 7.53 -20.48
N SER A 40 -6.92 7.21 -19.28
CA SER A 40 -7.43 7.70 -17.99
C SER A 40 -7.59 9.22 -17.90
N MET A 41 -6.75 9.99 -18.60
CA MET A 41 -6.86 11.46 -18.66
C MET A 41 -8.05 11.98 -19.47
N LYS A 42 -8.72 11.11 -20.23
CA LYS A 42 -9.89 11.45 -21.04
C LYS A 42 -11.20 11.12 -20.33
N TRP A 43 -11.17 10.18 -19.40
CA TRP A 43 -12.34 9.71 -18.69
C TRP A 43 -12.90 10.76 -17.72
N ASN A 44 -14.22 10.85 -17.67
CA ASN A 44 -14.90 11.63 -16.66
C ASN A 44 -14.85 10.91 -15.29
N LYS A 45 -15.31 11.59 -14.23
CA LYS A 45 -15.26 11.05 -12.85
C LYS A 45 -15.99 9.71 -12.72
N GLN A 46 -17.16 9.56 -13.34
CA GLN A 46 -17.94 8.33 -13.27
C GLN A 46 -17.23 7.19 -13.98
N GLN A 47 -16.69 7.44 -15.17
CA GLN A 47 -15.90 6.47 -15.93
C GLN A 47 -14.66 6.01 -15.18
N LEU A 48 -13.94 6.92 -14.51
CA LEU A 48 -12.79 6.54 -13.67
C LEU A 48 -13.20 5.59 -12.54
N ASN A 49 -14.32 5.85 -11.85
CA ASN A 49 -14.83 4.95 -10.82
C ASN A 49 -15.19 3.58 -11.39
N THR A 50 -15.90 3.56 -12.53
CA THR A 50 -16.29 2.32 -13.20
C THR A 50 -15.06 1.51 -13.61
N ALA A 51 -14.08 2.14 -14.24
CA ALA A 51 -12.84 1.47 -14.65
C ALA A 51 -12.06 0.92 -13.46
N PHE A 52 -11.93 1.70 -12.38
CA PHE A 52 -11.26 1.25 -11.16
C PHE A 52 -11.96 0.02 -10.56
N ASN A 53 -13.29 0.06 -10.41
CA ASN A 53 -14.06 -1.05 -9.87
C ASN A 53 -13.95 -2.30 -10.74
N SER A 54 -14.08 -2.14 -12.06
CA SER A 54 -13.96 -3.25 -13.01
C SER A 54 -12.58 -3.90 -12.95
N LEU A 55 -11.50 -3.10 -13.01
CA LEU A 55 -10.13 -3.62 -12.93
C LEU A 55 -9.84 -4.27 -11.57
N SER A 56 -10.38 -3.73 -10.46
CA SER A 56 -10.21 -4.32 -9.12
C SER A 56 -10.86 -5.71 -9.02
N ILE A 57 -12.07 -5.87 -9.57
CA ILE A 57 -12.73 -7.18 -9.67
C ILE A 57 -11.86 -8.15 -10.47
N THR A 58 -11.34 -7.71 -11.62
CA THR A 58 -10.54 -8.57 -12.49
C THR A 58 -9.19 -8.95 -11.86
N LEU A 59 -8.50 -8.02 -11.19
CA LEU A 59 -7.26 -8.28 -10.45
C LEU A 59 -7.48 -9.27 -9.29
N ASN A 60 -8.67 -9.27 -8.69
CA ASN A 60 -9.02 -10.23 -7.66
C ASN A 60 -9.19 -11.65 -8.22
N LYS A 61 -9.74 -11.80 -9.44
CA LYS A 61 -9.89 -13.10 -10.13
C LYS A 61 -8.56 -13.71 -10.58
N GLY A 62 -7.57 -12.90 -10.96
CA GLY A 62 -6.26 -13.37 -11.40
C GLY A 62 -5.21 -12.26 -11.35
N TYR A 63 -3.95 -12.62 -11.09
CA TYR A 63 -2.87 -11.62 -11.03
C TYR A 63 -2.28 -11.39 -12.42
N TYR A 64 -2.64 -10.26 -13.02
CA TYR A 64 -2.01 -9.78 -14.25
C TYR A 64 -1.39 -8.42 -13.98
N TRP A 65 -0.09 -8.34 -14.20
CA TRP A 65 0.70 -7.11 -14.05
C TRP A 65 0.04 -5.92 -14.77
N THR A 66 -0.51 -6.16 -15.96
CA THR A 66 -1.21 -5.18 -16.77
C THR A 66 -2.41 -4.53 -16.08
N TYR A 67 -3.20 -5.30 -15.31
CA TYR A 67 -4.35 -4.77 -14.58
C TYR A 67 -3.91 -3.89 -13.42
N LYS A 68 -2.81 -4.27 -12.77
CA LYS A 68 -2.18 -3.48 -11.72
C LYS A 68 -1.67 -2.14 -12.24
N GLU A 69 -0.94 -2.12 -13.36
CA GLU A 69 -0.45 -0.87 -13.98
C GLU A 69 -1.61 0.07 -14.38
N ALA A 70 -2.68 -0.48 -14.94
CA ALA A 70 -3.87 0.29 -15.29
C ALA A 70 -4.55 0.87 -14.04
N LEU A 71 -4.70 0.07 -12.97
CA LEU A 71 -5.23 0.52 -11.69
C LEU A 71 -4.38 1.62 -11.05
N GLU A 72 -3.05 1.47 -11.04
CA GLU A 72 -2.12 2.48 -10.54
C GLU A 72 -2.31 3.79 -11.30
N THR A 73 -2.32 3.73 -12.63
CA THR A 73 -2.50 4.91 -13.49
C THR A 73 -3.83 5.63 -13.24
N ILE A 74 -4.94 4.87 -13.16
CA ILE A 74 -6.28 5.41 -12.90
C ILE A 74 -6.37 6.01 -11.49
N THR A 75 -5.79 5.32 -10.51
CA THR A 75 -5.86 5.76 -9.11
C THR A 75 -5.16 7.10 -8.90
N MET A 76 -4.09 7.36 -9.65
CA MET A 76 -3.41 8.65 -9.64
C MET A 76 -4.26 9.80 -10.18
N LYS A 77 -5.41 9.53 -10.83
CA LYS A 77 -6.35 10.55 -11.30
C LYS A 77 -7.43 10.93 -10.27
N PHE A 78 -7.63 10.12 -9.24
CA PHE A 78 -8.62 10.43 -8.23
C PHE A 78 -8.21 11.61 -7.35
N SER A 79 -9.20 12.44 -7.02
CA SER A 79 -9.10 13.59 -6.11
C SER A 79 -10.39 13.75 -5.31
N GLY A 80 -10.34 14.55 -4.23
CA GLY A 80 -11.49 14.83 -3.37
C GLY A 80 -12.18 13.55 -2.87
N LYS A 81 -13.52 13.52 -2.95
CA LYS A 81 -14.32 12.38 -2.48
C LYS A 81 -13.96 11.04 -3.12
N GLN A 82 -13.58 11.02 -4.41
CA GLN A 82 -13.22 9.77 -5.10
C GLN A 82 -11.93 9.19 -4.53
N PHE A 83 -10.94 10.04 -4.25
CA PHE A 83 -9.68 9.61 -3.64
C PHE A 83 -9.90 9.00 -2.26
N VAL A 84 -10.75 9.63 -1.43
CA VAL A 84 -11.12 9.10 -0.11
C VAL A 84 -11.77 7.72 -0.23
N ASN A 85 -12.70 7.54 -1.17
CA ASN A 85 -13.38 6.26 -1.38
C ASN A 85 -12.41 5.16 -1.81
N VAL A 86 -11.51 5.46 -2.74
CA VAL A 86 -10.51 4.51 -3.26
C VAL A 86 -9.52 4.13 -2.16
N PHE A 87 -9.04 5.10 -1.39
CA PHE A 87 -8.19 4.83 -0.23
C PHE A 87 -8.88 3.90 0.77
N ASN A 88 -10.13 4.19 1.17
CA ASN A 88 -10.87 3.36 2.10
C ASN A 88 -11.10 1.94 1.56
N TYR A 89 -11.42 1.82 0.27
CA TYR A 89 -11.54 0.53 -0.39
C TYR A 89 -10.24 -0.27 -0.30
N LEU A 90 -9.11 0.32 -0.71
CA LEU A 90 -7.82 -0.36 -0.75
C LEU A 90 -7.32 -0.77 0.64
N ILE A 91 -7.56 0.05 1.67
CA ILE A 91 -7.31 -0.32 3.07
C ILE A 91 -8.15 -1.56 3.46
N SER A 92 -9.43 -1.59 3.10
CA SER A 92 -10.33 -2.70 3.45
C SER A 92 -9.97 -4.03 2.76
N VAL A 93 -9.41 -3.97 1.55
CA VAL A 93 -9.04 -5.15 0.74
C VAL A 93 -7.53 -5.43 0.74
N PHE A 94 -6.77 -4.71 1.57
CA PHE A 94 -5.31 -4.70 1.52
C PHE A 94 -4.72 -6.11 1.58
N ASN A 95 -3.91 -6.40 0.57
CA ASN A 95 -3.12 -7.61 0.40
C ASN A 95 -1.93 -7.31 -0.51
N ASP A 96 -1.10 -8.32 -0.76
CA ASP A 96 0.12 -8.21 -1.57
C ASP A 96 -0.11 -7.59 -2.97
N LYS A 97 -1.27 -7.88 -3.60
CA LYS A 97 -1.61 -7.35 -4.94
C LYS A 97 -1.75 -5.83 -4.96
N TYR A 98 -2.27 -5.25 -3.88
CA TYR A 98 -2.56 -3.83 -3.74
C TYR A 98 -1.48 -3.05 -2.98
N ALA A 99 -0.42 -3.72 -2.50
CA ALA A 99 0.57 -3.10 -1.63
C ALA A 99 1.25 -1.88 -2.28
N ASN A 100 1.74 -2.02 -3.51
CA ASN A 100 2.39 -0.92 -4.24
C ASN A 100 1.41 0.24 -4.51
N LEU A 101 0.15 -0.08 -4.83
CA LEU A 101 -0.86 0.96 -5.05
C LEU A 101 -1.11 1.77 -3.78
N LEU A 102 -1.16 1.08 -2.64
CA LEU A 102 -1.37 1.72 -1.34
C LEU A 102 -0.14 2.51 -0.88
N GLU A 103 1.06 2.07 -1.25
CA GLU A 103 2.33 2.79 -1.07
C GLU A 103 2.29 4.16 -1.77
N GLU A 104 1.92 4.19 -3.06
CA GLU A 104 1.79 5.42 -3.86
C GLU A 104 0.72 6.36 -3.31
N ILE A 105 -0.45 5.82 -2.93
CA ILE A 105 -1.54 6.62 -2.34
C ILE A 105 -1.14 7.19 -0.98
N SER A 106 -0.33 6.46 -0.21
CA SER A 106 0.13 6.90 1.11
C SER A 106 0.92 8.21 1.06
N GLN A 107 1.59 8.48 -0.06
CA GLN A 107 2.30 9.74 -0.30
C GLN A 107 1.35 10.94 -0.46
N ARG A 108 0.06 10.72 -0.70
CA ARG A 108 -0.94 11.75 -1.01
C ARG A 108 -2.00 11.93 0.08
N LEU A 109 -1.88 11.22 1.20
CA LEU A 109 -2.84 11.29 2.30
C LEU A 109 -2.83 12.66 2.98
N ASP A 110 -4.01 13.10 3.37
CA ASP A 110 -4.22 14.19 4.31
C ASP A 110 -4.13 13.71 5.78
N GLU A 111 -4.18 14.64 6.74
CA GLU A 111 -4.05 14.34 8.18
C GLU A 111 -5.10 13.35 8.69
N LYS A 112 -6.35 13.43 8.21
CA LYS A 112 -7.41 12.51 8.62
C LYS A 112 -7.13 11.10 8.11
N GLN A 113 -6.68 10.98 6.87
CA GLN A 113 -6.36 9.70 6.26
C GLN A 113 -5.06 9.10 6.83
N ILE A 114 -4.08 9.93 7.19
CA ILE A 114 -2.86 9.50 7.90
C ILE A 114 -3.23 8.76 9.19
N ASN A 115 -4.13 9.31 10.00
CA ASN A 115 -4.60 8.65 11.22
C ASN A 115 -5.24 7.28 10.95
N ILE A 116 -6.07 7.19 9.90
CA ILE A 116 -6.71 5.92 9.51
C ILE A 116 -5.65 4.90 9.07
N ALA A 117 -4.72 5.32 8.21
CA ALA A 117 -3.67 4.46 7.68
C ALA A 117 -2.73 3.98 8.78
N LEU A 118 -2.26 4.90 9.64
CA LEU A 118 -1.36 4.61 10.75
C LEU A 118 -1.96 3.55 11.68
N ASN A 119 -3.19 3.79 12.17
CA ASN A 119 -3.90 2.83 13.03
C ASN A 119 -4.13 1.49 12.33
N TYR A 120 -4.51 1.50 11.05
CA TYR A 120 -4.72 0.28 10.30
C TYR A 120 -3.45 -0.57 10.21
N PHE A 121 -2.32 0.02 9.80
CA PHE A 121 -1.08 -0.73 9.60
C PHE A 121 -0.44 -1.16 10.92
N MET A 122 -0.56 -0.36 11.99
CA MET A 122 -0.14 -0.79 13.33
C MET A 122 -0.94 -2.01 13.79
N ASN A 123 -2.27 -1.97 13.67
CA ASN A 123 -3.12 -3.13 13.98
C ASN A 123 -2.78 -4.35 13.11
N LYS A 124 -2.54 -4.13 11.81
CA LYS A 124 -2.16 -5.20 10.87
C LYS A 124 -0.82 -5.83 11.22
N LEU A 125 0.16 -5.03 11.65
CA LEU A 125 1.46 -5.51 12.13
C LEU A 125 1.38 -6.15 13.53
N ASN A 126 0.33 -5.91 14.31
CA ASN A 126 0.14 -6.58 15.60
C ASN A 126 -0.52 -7.97 15.46
N ASP A 127 -1.10 -8.29 14.31
CA ASP A 127 -1.69 -9.61 14.04
C ASP A 127 -0.62 -10.71 14.11
N ARG A 128 -0.83 -11.75 14.92
CA ARG A 128 0.14 -12.85 15.11
C ARG A 128 0.19 -13.82 13.93
N TYR A 129 -0.83 -13.82 13.06
CA TYR A 129 -0.94 -14.77 11.94
C TYR A 129 -0.61 -14.13 10.57
N LYS A 130 -0.12 -12.89 10.58
CA LYS A 130 0.28 -12.18 9.37
C LYS A 130 1.44 -12.89 8.66
N ARG A 131 1.39 -12.88 7.33
CA ARG A 131 2.46 -13.43 6.48
C ARG A 131 3.65 -12.49 6.45
N HIS A 132 4.84 -13.06 6.37
CA HIS A 132 6.12 -12.33 6.30
C HIS A 132 6.14 -11.19 5.27
N ASN A 133 5.72 -11.47 4.03
CA ASN A 133 5.67 -10.47 2.96
C ASN A 133 4.73 -9.30 3.29
N ILE A 134 3.60 -9.58 3.94
CA ILE A 134 2.66 -8.54 4.38
C ILE A 134 3.30 -7.67 5.46
N CYS A 135 4.08 -8.24 6.39
CA CYS A 135 4.82 -7.45 7.38
C CYS A 135 5.73 -6.44 6.70
N ILE A 136 6.57 -6.90 5.77
CA ILE A 136 7.53 -6.04 5.05
C ILE A 136 6.79 -4.89 4.35
N LYS A 137 5.69 -5.19 3.67
CA LYS A 137 4.89 -4.18 2.97
C LYS A 137 4.22 -3.19 3.92
N CYS A 138 3.63 -3.65 5.02
CA CYS A 138 3.04 -2.76 6.03
C CYS A 138 4.11 -1.84 6.65
N THR A 139 5.29 -2.37 6.96
CA THR A 139 6.41 -1.59 7.49
C THR A 139 6.88 -0.53 6.50
N GLN A 140 7.01 -0.87 5.21
CA GLN A 140 7.35 0.10 4.16
C GLN A 140 6.33 1.24 4.08
N ILE A 141 5.04 0.91 4.09
CA ILE A 141 3.98 1.92 4.05
C ILE A 141 3.97 2.78 5.33
N LEU A 142 4.20 2.18 6.50
CA LEU A 142 4.34 2.92 7.76
C LEU A 142 5.49 3.91 7.75
N LYS A 143 6.64 3.57 7.13
CA LYS A 143 7.76 4.52 6.96
C LYS A 143 7.32 5.76 6.17
N ILE A 144 6.57 5.56 5.08
CA ILE A 144 6.04 6.65 4.24
C ILE A 144 5.08 7.53 5.02
N ILE A 145 4.14 6.91 5.73
CA ILE A 145 3.14 7.64 6.55
C ILE A 145 3.83 8.41 7.68
N SER A 146 4.82 7.80 8.33
CA SER A 146 5.57 8.41 9.44
C SER A 146 6.24 9.71 9.05
N ASN A 147 6.72 9.86 7.81
CA ASN A 147 7.30 11.13 7.34
C ASN A 147 6.30 12.29 7.27
N LYS A 148 5.01 12.02 7.43
CA LYS A 148 3.92 13.01 7.42
C LYS A 148 3.20 13.10 8.75
N CYS A 149 3.56 12.26 9.73
CA CYS A 149 2.95 12.27 11.04
C CYS A 149 3.36 13.51 11.84
N ASN A 150 2.44 14.01 12.65
CA ASN A 150 2.76 14.97 13.70
C ASN A 150 3.51 14.27 14.86
N GLU A 151 4.01 15.06 15.80
CA GLU A 151 4.79 14.55 16.93
C GLU A 151 4.06 13.50 17.77
N GLN A 152 2.77 13.71 18.05
CA GLN A 152 1.99 12.77 18.86
C GLN A 152 1.89 11.41 18.14
N GLN A 153 1.52 11.42 16.86
CA GLN A 153 1.43 10.23 16.01
C GLN A 153 2.78 9.51 15.91
N LEU A 154 3.87 10.25 15.76
CA LEU A 154 5.22 9.69 15.73
C LEU A 154 5.59 9.01 17.05
N ASN A 155 5.26 9.62 18.20
CA ASN A 155 5.51 9.02 19.52
C ASN A 155 4.74 7.70 19.70
N GLU A 156 3.46 7.66 19.29
CA GLU A 156 2.64 6.44 19.33
C GLU A 156 3.22 5.35 18.42
N ALA A 157 3.58 5.71 17.18
CA ALA A 157 4.19 4.79 16.22
C ALA A 157 5.57 4.30 16.68
N PHE A 158 6.36 5.15 17.35
CA PHE A 158 7.68 4.81 17.88
C PHE A 158 7.59 3.73 18.95
N ASN A 159 6.74 3.93 19.96
CA ASN A 159 6.53 2.97 21.04
C ASN A 159 6.03 1.63 20.49
N PHE A 160 5.04 1.67 19.59
CA PHE A 160 4.55 0.49 18.91
C PHE A 160 5.66 -0.26 18.14
N SER A 161 6.51 0.48 17.42
CA SER A 161 7.60 -0.11 16.64
C SER A 161 8.64 -0.79 17.52
N MET A 162 8.95 -0.22 18.69
CA MET A 162 9.82 -0.86 19.69
C MET A 162 9.20 -2.15 20.22
N ASP A 163 7.90 -2.14 20.56
CA ASP A 163 7.21 -3.31 21.08
C ASP A 163 7.28 -4.49 20.08
N ILE A 164 6.91 -4.28 18.82
CA ILE A 164 6.94 -5.34 17.80
C ILE A 164 8.36 -5.79 17.42
N PHE A 165 9.36 -4.92 17.56
CA PHE A 165 10.76 -5.27 17.31
C PHE A 165 11.35 -6.22 18.36
N THR A 166 10.90 -6.07 19.61
CA THR A 166 11.33 -6.93 20.73
C THR A 166 10.59 -8.27 20.79
N ASP A 167 9.53 -8.45 20.02
CA ASP A 167 8.86 -9.75 19.88
C ASP A 167 9.78 -10.75 19.16
N LYS A 168 10.21 -11.76 19.93
CA LYS A 168 11.17 -12.81 19.53
C LYS A 168 10.60 -13.82 18.54
N ASN A 169 9.29 -13.81 18.30
CA ASN A 169 8.66 -14.71 17.32
C ASN A 169 8.85 -14.24 15.88
N ASN A 170 9.25 -12.98 15.66
CA ASN A 170 9.48 -12.45 14.33
C ASN A 170 10.81 -12.93 13.76
N ASN A 171 10.83 -13.29 12.47
CA ASN A 171 12.06 -13.67 11.79
C ASN A 171 13.01 -12.47 11.62
N ALA A 172 14.29 -12.74 11.31
CA ALA A 172 15.32 -11.72 11.21
C ALA A 172 15.04 -10.64 10.15
N GLU A 173 14.44 -10.99 9.02
CA GLU A 173 14.12 -10.04 7.94
C GLU A 173 13.00 -9.08 8.36
N VAL A 174 11.92 -9.57 9.01
CA VAL A 174 10.88 -8.70 9.59
C VAL A 174 11.48 -7.74 10.60
N ARG A 175 12.33 -8.27 11.49
CA ARG A 175 12.97 -7.47 12.54
C ARG A 175 13.91 -6.41 11.96
N GLY A 176 14.60 -6.72 10.86
CA GLY A 176 15.36 -5.72 10.09
C GLY A 176 14.47 -4.58 9.60
N GLY A 177 13.31 -4.89 9.04
CA GLY A 177 12.33 -3.88 8.65
C GLY A 177 11.83 -3.02 9.82
N TYR A 178 11.53 -3.62 10.97
CA TYR A 178 11.11 -2.86 12.16
C TYR A 178 12.24 -1.98 12.70
N ALA A 179 13.48 -2.43 12.67
CA ALA A 179 14.64 -1.60 13.03
C ALA A 179 14.77 -0.38 12.12
N GLU A 180 14.57 -0.53 10.81
CA GLU A 180 14.53 0.61 9.88
C GLU A 180 13.38 1.57 10.18
N LEU A 181 12.20 1.05 10.54
CA LEU A 181 11.04 1.87 10.91
C LEU A 181 11.33 2.69 12.17
N ILE A 182 11.88 2.06 13.23
CA ILE A 182 12.32 2.74 14.46
C ILE A 182 13.29 3.87 14.13
N GLY A 183 14.32 3.59 13.32
CA GLY A 183 15.29 4.60 12.90
C GLY A 183 14.65 5.77 12.14
N THR A 184 13.74 5.46 11.20
CA THR A 184 13.01 6.48 10.42
C THR A 184 12.19 7.40 11.33
N ILE A 185 11.43 6.82 12.27
CA ILE A 185 10.60 7.58 13.21
C ILE A 185 11.45 8.41 14.17
N ALA A 186 12.55 7.85 14.69
CA ALA A 186 13.44 8.56 15.60
C ALA A 186 14.08 9.80 14.96
N VAL A 187 14.46 9.71 13.67
CA VAL A 187 14.92 10.87 12.89
C VAL A 187 13.83 11.94 12.79
N ASN A 188 12.60 11.54 12.49
CA ASN A 188 11.47 12.48 12.37
C ASN A 188 11.06 13.12 13.72
N LEU A 189 11.38 12.47 14.84
CA LEU A 189 11.19 13.04 16.19
C LEU A 189 12.34 13.99 16.61
N SER A 190 13.18 14.42 15.66
CA SER A 190 14.34 15.28 15.88
C SER A 190 15.33 14.69 16.89
N GLY A 191 15.43 13.35 16.94
CA GLY A 191 16.39 12.66 17.79
C GLY A 191 16.07 12.60 19.28
N ARG A 192 14.93 13.14 19.73
CA ARG A 192 14.53 13.10 21.15
C ARG A 192 14.48 11.70 21.75
N HIS A 193 14.25 10.69 20.91
CA HIS A 193 14.18 9.28 21.30
C HIS A 193 15.37 8.46 20.82
N PHE A 194 16.50 9.08 20.47
CA PHE A 194 17.66 8.32 20.00
C PHE A 194 18.20 7.37 21.05
N ASP A 195 18.31 7.79 22.31
CA ASP A 195 18.81 6.92 23.38
C ASP A 195 17.92 5.68 23.55
N ASP A 196 16.60 5.88 23.54
CA ASP A 196 15.63 4.79 23.63
C ASP A 196 15.68 3.88 22.40
N ALA A 197 15.77 4.46 21.19
CA ALA A 197 15.92 3.72 19.95
C ALA A 197 17.20 2.87 19.97
N PHE A 198 18.35 3.46 20.31
CA PHE A 198 19.63 2.76 20.37
C PHE A 198 19.61 1.65 21.42
N LYS A 199 19.07 1.92 22.61
CA LYS A 199 18.93 0.92 23.67
C LYS A 199 18.04 -0.24 23.22
N CYS A 200 16.91 0.06 22.59
CA CYS A 200 15.99 -0.94 22.05
C CYS A 200 16.70 -1.81 20.99
N LEU A 201 17.34 -1.18 20.00
CA LEU A 201 18.05 -1.86 18.91
C LEU A 201 19.19 -2.73 19.43
N ILE A 202 20.03 -2.23 20.34
CA ILE A 202 21.14 -2.99 20.94
C ILE A 202 20.61 -4.24 21.66
N ASN A 203 19.56 -4.09 22.48
CA ASN A 203 19.00 -5.19 23.24
C ASN A 203 18.34 -6.24 22.33
N GLY A 204 17.57 -5.79 21.34
CA GLY A 204 16.92 -6.68 20.39
C GLY A 204 17.92 -7.44 19.50
N LEU A 205 18.99 -6.79 19.04
CA LEU A 205 20.00 -7.44 18.19
C LEU A 205 20.88 -8.45 18.95
N LYS A 206 21.16 -8.20 20.24
CA LYS A 206 21.90 -9.16 21.08
C LYS A 206 21.19 -10.51 21.19
N ASP A 207 19.86 -10.51 21.23
CA ASP A 207 19.07 -11.74 21.28
C ASP A 207 19.14 -12.54 19.98
N SER A 208 19.24 -11.89 18.81
CA SER A 208 19.41 -12.61 17.54
C SER A 208 20.77 -13.31 17.43
N VAL A 209 21.85 -12.71 17.94
CA VAL A 209 23.20 -13.31 17.88
C VAL A 209 23.31 -14.58 18.72
N ARG A 210 22.63 -14.62 19.87
CA ARG A 210 22.63 -15.80 20.77
C ARG A 210 21.94 -17.02 20.16
N VAL A 211 20.98 -16.83 19.24
CA VAL A 211 20.28 -17.94 18.57
C VAL A 211 21.18 -18.63 17.53
N PHE A 212 22.08 -17.90 16.88
CA PHE A 212 23.03 -18.47 15.91
C PHE A 212 24.32 -19.02 16.56
N GLY A 213 24.66 -18.57 17.76
CA GLY A 213 25.86 -19.02 18.50
C GLY A 213 25.77 -20.41 19.14
N ASN A 214 24.60 -21.08 19.08
CA ASN A 214 24.40 -22.42 19.66
C ASN A 214 24.54 -23.56 18.62
N TYR A 215 25.07 -23.26 17.43
CA TYR A 215 25.35 -24.24 16.36
C TYR A 215 26.84 -24.34 16.00
N VAL A 216 27.74 -24.02 16.94
CA VAL A 216 29.19 -24.28 16.82
C VAL A 216 29.63 -25.19 17.95
#